data_AF-A0A6L9GFJ4-F1
#
_entry.id   AF-A0A6L9GFJ4-F1
#
_cell.length_a   1.000
_cell.length_b   1.000
_cell.length_c   1.000
_cell.angle_alpha   90.00
_cell.angle_beta   90.00
_cell.angle_gamma   90.00
#
_symmetry.space_group_name_H-M   'P 1'
#
loop_
_entity.id
_entity.type
_entity.pdbx_description
1 polymer ?
#
loop_
_entity_poly.entity_id
_entity_poly.type
_entity_poly.pdbx_seq_one_letter_code
_entity_poly.pdbx_strand_id
1 'polypeptide(L)'
;DSGNIPEGLNDSKKLTAARRGALAEWIMTHCDWSAAHVSVEEIDRLNILQASHLAMCRAIGGLRQPPDHVLVDGNRLPRDLAFPAEAVVKGDARCLTIAAASIVAKVL
;
A
#
# COMPACT_ATOMS: atom_id res chain seq x y z
N ASP A 1 7.10 4.90 -13.43
CA ASP A 1 7.48 4.80 -14.85
C ASP A 1 6.48 3.92 -15.56
N SER A 2 5.74 4.45 -16.53
CA SER A 2 4.74 3.69 -17.30
C SER A 2 5.37 2.65 -18.23
N GLY A 3 6.66 2.76 -18.54
CA GLY A 3 7.42 1.78 -19.33
C GLY A 3 7.93 0.59 -18.51
N ASN A 4 7.87 0.66 -17.18
CA ASN A 4 8.43 -0.36 -16.29
C ASN A 4 7.35 -0.88 -15.33
N ILE A 5 6.33 -1.55 -15.90
CA ILE A 5 5.23 -2.17 -15.15
C ILE A 5 5.38 -3.69 -15.29
N PRO A 6 5.42 -4.45 -14.19
CA PRO A 6 5.57 -5.90 -14.27
C PRO A 6 4.30 -6.52 -14.86
N GLU A 7 4.48 -7.50 -15.74
CA GLU A 7 3.37 -8.18 -16.39
C GLU A 7 2.44 -8.83 -15.35
N GLY A 8 1.13 -8.74 -15.56
CA GLY A 8 0.16 -9.39 -14.68
C GLY A 8 0.01 -8.73 -13.29
N LEU A 9 0.49 -7.50 -13.10
CA LEU A 9 0.14 -6.68 -11.95
C LEU A 9 -1.38 -6.45 -11.92
N ASN A 10 -2.05 -7.04 -10.94
CA ASN A 10 -3.50 -7.00 -10.79
C ASN A 10 -3.85 -7.20 -9.30
N ASP A 11 -5.14 -7.21 -8.99
CA ASP A 11 -5.69 -7.47 -7.66
C ASP A 11 -5.01 -8.70 -7.01
N SER A 12 -4.38 -8.47 -5.84
CA SER A 12 -3.59 -9.46 -5.11
C SER A 12 -4.37 -10.73 -4.76
N LYS A 13 -5.70 -10.63 -4.65
CA LYS A 13 -6.61 -11.74 -4.33
C LYS A 13 -6.83 -12.67 -5.52
N LYS A 14 -6.63 -12.19 -6.75
CA LYS A 14 -6.72 -12.99 -7.99
C LYS A 14 -5.43 -13.72 -8.33
N LEU A 15 -4.35 -13.41 -7.62
CA LEU A 15 -3.02 -13.99 -7.84
C LEU A 15 -2.80 -15.22 -6.96
N THR A 16 -2.02 -16.18 -7.47
CA THR A 16 -1.51 -17.29 -6.67
C THR A 16 -0.44 -16.80 -5.69
N ALA A 17 -0.16 -17.56 -4.62
CA ALA A 17 0.89 -17.20 -3.67
C ALA A 17 2.27 -17.06 -4.34
N ALA A 18 2.61 -18.00 -5.23
CA ALA A 18 3.85 -17.94 -6.01
C ALA A 18 3.94 -16.68 -6.87
N ARG A 19 2.82 -16.29 -7.53
CA ARG A 19 2.80 -15.07 -8.36
C ARG A 19 2.89 -13.80 -7.53
N ARG A 20 2.23 -13.75 -6.36
CA ARG A 20 2.38 -12.63 -5.42
C ARG A 20 3.83 -12.48 -4.95
N GLY A 21 4.50 -13.59 -4.62
CA GLY A 21 5.91 -13.58 -4.22
C GLY A 21 6.82 -12.99 -5.30
N ALA A 22 6.71 -13.49 -6.54
CA ALA A 22 7.49 -12.98 -7.66
C ALA A 22 7.23 -11.49 -7.97
N LEU A 23 5.97 -11.05 -7.88
CA LEU A 23 5.63 -9.64 -8.09
C LEU A 23 6.10 -8.75 -6.92
N ALA A 24 5.98 -9.22 -5.68
CA ALA A 24 6.47 -8.50 -4.51
C ALA A 24 8.00 -8.30 -4.60
N GLU A 25 8.75 -9.36 -4.91
CA GLU A 25 10.19 -9.28 -5.14
C GLU A 25 10.52 -8.25 -6.22
N TRP A 26 9.84 -8.32 -7.36
CA TRP A 26 10.04 -7.36 -8.43
C TRP A 26 9.76 -5.92 -7.98
N ILE A 27 8.63 -5.66 -7.30
CA ILE A 27 8.26 -4.33 -6.80
C ILE A 27 9.31 -3.83 -5.81
N MET A 28 9.75 -4.68 -4.88
CA MET A 28 10.70 -4.32 -3.84
C MET A 28 12.11 -4.03 -4.40
N THR A 29 12.46 -4.60 -5.55
CA THR A 29 13.72 -4.33 -6.26
C THR A 29 13.66 -3.07 -7.11
N HIS A 30 12.52 -2.76 -7.74
CA HIS A 30 12.45 -1.72 -8.79
C HIS A 30 11.72 -0.44 -8.37
N CYS A 31 10.99 -0.44 -7.25
CA CYS A 31 10.22 0.69 -6.77
C CYS A 31 10.73 1.18 -5.41
N ASP A 32 10.50 2.46 -5.11
CA ASP A 32 10.56 2.94 -3.73
C ASP A 32 9.32 2.43 -2.99
N TRP A 33 9.55 1.74 -1.89
CA TRP A 33 8.50 1.10 -1.12
C TRP A 33 8.82 1.18 0.37
N SER A 34 7.77 1.12 1.17
CA SER A 34 7.88 1.07 2.62
C SER A 34 6.66 0.35 3.19
N ALA A 35 6.85 -0.26 4.35
CA ALA A 35 5.81 -0.95 5.09
C ALA A 35 5.91 -0.57 6.56
N ALA A 36 4.77 -0.55 7.23
CA ALA A 36 4.69 -0.29 8.66
C ALA A 36 3.74 -1.27 9.31
N HIS A 37 4.11 -1.70 10.51
CA HIS A 37 3.26 -2.51 11.36
C HIS A 37 2.75 -1.68 12.54
N VAL A 38 1.58 -2.07 13.02
CA VAL A 38 0.95 -1.50 14.20
C VAL A 38 0.64 -2.67 15.13
N SER A 39 1.04 -2.54 16.40
CA SER A 39 0.95 -3.64 17.35
C SER A 39 -0.50 -3.91 17.78
N VAL A 40 -0.75 -5.08 18.37
CA VAL A 40 -2.08 -5.40 18.92
C VAL A 40 -2.46 -4.40 20.00
N GLU A 41 -1.52 -4.00 20.84
CA GLU A 41 -1.75 -3.00 21.89
C GLU A 41 -2.08 -1.62 21.32
N GLU A 42 -1.49 -1.25 20.18
CA GLU A 42 -1.87 -0.02 19.47
C GLU A 42 -3.28 -0.14 18.87
N ILE A 43 -3.64 -1.30 18.30
CA ILE A 43 -4.99 -1.56 17.77
C ILE A 43 -6.03 -1.46 18.89
N ASP A 44 -5.77 -2.05 20.06
CA ASP A 44 -6.67 -2.02 21.21
C ASP A 44 -6.90 -0.60 21.72
N ARG A 45 -5.87 0.25 21.70
CA ARG A 45 -5.98 1.66 22.12
C ARG A 45 -6.69 2.55 21.10
N LEU A 46 -6.44 2.32 19.81
CA LEU A 46 -6.85 3.22 18.73
C LEU A 46 -8.13 2.79 18.02
N ASN A 47 -8.51 1.52 18.12
CA ASN A 47 -9.37 0.76 17.21
C ASN A 47 -8.72 0.46 15.84
N ILE A 48 -9.27 -0.55 15.15
CA ILE A 48 -8.70 -1.08 13.90
C ILE A 48 -8.67 -0.04 12.76
N LEU A 49 -9.62 0.89 12.70
CA LEU A 49 -9.65 1.91 11.65
C LEU A 49 -8.50 2.92 11.85
N GLN A 50 -8.36 3.45 13.07
CA GLN A 50 -7.29 4.43 13.35
C GLN A 50 -5.92 3.78 13.35
N ALA A 51 -5.81 2.52 13.79
CA ALA A 51 -4.58 1.74 13.66
C ALA A 51 -4.18 1.54 12.20
N SER A 52 -5.14 1.26 11.31
CA SER A 52 -4.88 1.16 9.87
C SER A 52 -4.42 2.50 9.29
N HIS A 53 -5.05 3.62 9.67
CA HIS A 53 -4.61 4.96 9.28
C HIS A 53 -3.19 5.28 9.78
N LEU A 54 -2.87 4.91 11.02
CA LEU A 54 -1.54 5.07 11.58
C LEU A 54 -0.49 4.27 10.79
N ALA A 55 -0.80 3.01 10.44
CA ALA A 55 0.06 2.20 9.59
C ALA A 55 0.29 2.85 8.22
N MET A 56 -0.76 3.39 7.59
CA MET A 56 -0.65 4.10 6.31
C MET A 56 0.25 5.34 6.42
N CYS A 57 0.05 6.18 7.44
CA CYS A 57 0.90 7.36 7.64
C CYS A 57 2.36 6.98 7.89
N ARG A 58 2.62 5.94 8.69
CA ARG A 58 3.98 5.43 8.96
C ARG A 58 4.63 4.87 7.70
N ALA A 59 3.90 4.09 6.90
CA ALA A 59 4.42 3.52 5.66
C ALA A 59 4.77 4.62 4.66
N ILE A 60 3.89 5.62 4.48
CA ILE A 60 4.16 6.74 3.56
C ILE A 60 5.36 7.57 4.05
N GLY A 61 5.47 7.82 5.35
CA GLY A 61 6.62 8.51 5.94
C GLY A 61 7.94 7.74 5.88
N GLY A 62 7.89 6.44 5.60
CA GLY A 62 9.07 5.59 5.43
C GLY A 62 9.56 5.45 3.99
N LEU A 63 8.91 6.10 3.01
CA LEU A 63 9.39 6.16 1.63
C LEU A 63 10.70 6.95 1.56
N ARG A 64 11.61 6.56 0.68
CA ARG A 64 12.88 7.28 0.48
C ARG A 64 12.67 8.63 -0.18
N GLN A 65 11.70 8.72 -1.08
CA GLN A 65 11.30 9.94 -1.75
C GLN A 65 9.89 10.35 -1.29
N PRO A 66 9.67 11.62 -0.90
CA PRO A 66 8.34 12.08 -0.55
C PRO A 66 7.42 12.02 -1.78
N PRO A 67 6.20 11.46 -1.66
CA PRO A 67 5.28 11.40 -2.78
C PRO A 67 4.62 12.77 -3.04
N ASP A 68 4.44 13.11 -4.31
CA ASP A 68 3.66 14.30 -4.71
C ASP A 68 2.15 14.10 -4.45
N HIS A 69 1.68 12.86 -4.56
CA HIS A 69 0.29 12.50 -4.37
C HIS A 69 0.13 11.04 -3.92
N VAL A 70 -0.82 10.77 -3.02
CA VAL A 70 -1.10 9.45 -2.45
C VAL A 70 -2.47 8.95 -2.89
N LEU A 71 -2.54 7.70 -3.34
CA LEU A 71 -3.81 7.01 -3.60
C LEU A 71 -4.03 5.95 -2.52
N VAL A 72 -5.13 6.06 -1.78
CA VAL A 72 -5.46 5.16 -0.66
C VAL A 72 -6.65 4.29 -1.04
N ASP A 73 -6.53 2.97 -0.83
CA ASP A 73 -7.67 2.07 -1.02
C ASP A 73 -8.72 2.29 0.07
N GLY A 74 -9.94 2.62 -0.35
CA GLY A 74 -11.07 2.81 0.55
C GLY A 74 -11.84 4.09 0.28
N ASN A 75 -12.62 4.52 1.27
CA ASN A 75 -13.50 5.69 1.19
C ASN A 75 -13.14 6.79 2.20
N ARG A 76 -12.02 6.64 2.91
CA ARG A 76 -11.57 7.56 3.95
C ARG A 76 -10.06 7.73 3.84
N LEU A 77 -9.61 8.96 4.09
CA LEU A 77 -8.20 9.29 4.18
C LEU A 77 -7.77 9.32 5.66
N PRO A 78 -6.51 8.95 5.97
CA PRO A 78 -5.92 9.23 7.27
C PRO A 78 -5.95 10.74 7.56
N ARG A 79 -6.40 11.13 8.76
CA ARG A 79 -6.48 12.56 9.13
C ARG A 79 -5.10 13.21 9.22
N ASP A 80 -4.12 12.45 9.67
CA ASP A 80 -2.76 12.92 9.90
C ASP A 80 -1.85 12.70 8.66
N LEU A 81 -2.44 12.52 7.48
CA LEU A 81 -1.67 12.35 6.26
C LEU A 81 -1.08 13.69 5.82
N ALA A 82 0.25 13.75 5.73
CA ALA A 82 0.97 14.99 5.40
C ALA A 82 0.99 15.36 3.91
N PHE A 83 0.51 14.46 3.04
CA PHE A 83 0.63 14.58 1.59
C PHE A 83 -0.74 14.72 0.92
N PRO A 84 -0.83 15.40 -0.23
CA PRO A 84 -2.03 15.40 -1.06
C PRO A 84 -2.49 13.97 -1.35
N ALA A 85 -3.78 13.70 -1.21
CA ALA A 85 -4.27 12.34 -1.32
C ALA A 85 -5.72 12.22 -1.80
N GLU A 86 -6.02 11.08 -2.41
CA GLU A 86 -7.35 10.68 -2.84
C GLU A 86 -7.67 9.27 -2.34
N ALA A 87 -8.89 9.09 -1.84
CA ALA A 87 -9.42 7.78 -1.49
C ALA A 87 -10.10 7.15 -2.72
N VAL A 88 -9.66 5.96 -3.09
CA VAL A 88 -10.17 5.22 -4.25
C VAL A 88 -10.90 3.97 -3.76
N VAL A 89 -12.21 3.96 -3.92
CA VAL A 89 -13.03 2.79 -3.59
C VAL A 89 -12.71 1.65 -4.57
N LYS A 90 -12.34 0.48 -4.02
CA LYS A 90 -11.86 -0.69 -4.77
C LYS A 90 -10.61 -0.35 -5.59
N GLY A 91 -9.67 0.32 -4.93
CA GLY A 91 -8.46 0.83 -5.54
C GLY A 91 -7.55 -0.28 -6.06
N ASP A 92 -7.54 -1.44 -5.40
CA ASP A 92 -6.78 -2.64 -5.81
C ASP A 92 -7.10 -3.11 -7.24
N ALA A 93 -8.35 -2.96 -7.68
CA ALA A 93 -8.79 -3.31 -9.03
C ALA A 93 -8.70 -2.15 -10.05
N ARG A 94 -8.49 -0.91 -9.58
CA ARG A 94 -8.60 0.32 -10.40
C ARG A 94 -7.29 1.07 -10.57
N CYS A 95 -6.32 0.82 -9.69
CA CYS A 95 -5.07 1.56 -9.63
C CYS A 95 -3.90 0.60 -9.43
N LEU A 96 -2.92 0.66 -10.34
CA LEU A 96 -1.75 -0.21 -10.31
C LEU A 96 -0.87 0.03 -9.08
N THR A 97 -0.75 1.27 -8.60
CA THR A 97 0.05 1.56 -7.39
C THR A 97 -0.60 0.99 -6.14
N ILE A 98 -1.93 1.05 -6.05
CA ILE A 98 -2.69 0.41 -4.96
C ILE A 98 -2.57 -1.12 -5.05
N ALA A 99 -2.69 -1.69 -6.24
CA ALA A 99 -2.50 -3.13 -6.45
C ALA A 99 -1.10 -3.58 -6.01
N ALA A 100 -0.05 -2.84 -6.39
CA ALA A 100 1.33 -3.10 -6.00
C ALA A 100 1.51 -3.06 -4.47
N ALA A 101 1.01 -2.02 -3.81
CA ALA A 101 1.07 -1.91 -2.35
C ALA A 101 0.33 -3.07 -1.65
N SER A 102 -0.84 -3.47 -2.16
CA SER A 102 -1.60 -4.62 -1.65
C SER A 102 -0.83 -5.93 -1.78
N ILE A 103 -0.09 -6.13 -2.88
CA ILE A 103 0.74 -7.33 -3.08
C ILE A 103 1.86 -7.37 -2.05
N VAL A 104 2.60 -6.26 -1.87
CA VAL A 104 3.71 -6.18 -0.89
C VAL A 104 3.18 -6.44 0.52
N ALA A 105 2.10 -5.77 0.92
CA ALA A 105 1.49 -5.95 2.24
C ALA A 105 0.96 -7.38 2.51
N LYS A 106 0.77 -8.20 1.48
CA LYS A 106 0.28 -9.58 1.61
C LYS A 106 1.40 -10.62 1.71
N VAL A 107 2.61 -10.25 1.30
CA VAL A 107 3.79 -11.13 1.29
C VAL A 107 4.67 -10.90 2.52
N LEU A 108 4.59 -9.70 3.11
CA LEU A 108 5.12 -9.40 4.45
C LEU A 108 4.26 -10.03 5.54
#